data_AF-A0A9Q1A0J7-F1
#
_entry.id   AF-A0A9Q1A0J7-F1
#
_cell.length_a   1.000
_cell.length_b   1.000
_cell.length_c   1.000
_cell.angle_alpha   90.00
_cell.angle_beta   90.00
_cell.angle_gamma   90.00
#
_symmetry.space_group_name_H-M   'P 1'
#
loop_
_entity.id
_entity.type
_entity.pdbx_description
1 polymer ?
#
loop_
_entity_poly.entity_id
_entity_poly.type
_entity_poly.pdbx_seq_one_letter_code
_entity_poly.pdbx_strand_id
1 'polypeptide(L)'
;MLACFRTTPTSISKNSLFYFRFTKHTSLCSSLQNSKSAMPPSKAHIIAEYAKSNRSSCKTCSKAISAKALRLGLVSRDSRGFDMTKWHHLGCFSDKIDSTELIGGFDSLLSCDQEALKKLMEQVSNEDQDVEISGKSSKRTDEDAHESEPEKINTKKAKLSIAKQEANLDIAFSLSDVRDNYKDAALLPKWKAFQTIIFLERDDDLRDSNKIAAFDFDGCLAKTSVKRVGADAWSIMFPSVPDKLLSLYNDGFKLVIFTNESNIDRWKNKRQVAVDSKIGRLNNFIKHVKVPIQVFIACGYDGKVEDPFRKPKPGMWQIMEKHFNSGISIDMDQSFYVGDAAGRPNDHSDADLKFAKVNGLKFHVPEDYFGV
;
A
#
# COMPACT_ATOMS: atom_id res chain seq x y z
N MET A 1 -55.59 -1.79 50.50
CA MET A 1 -56.06 -2.31 49.19
C MET A 1 -55.23 -3.54 48.86
N LEU A 2 -55.91 -4.64 48.55
CA LEU A 2 -55.44 -6.03 48.39
C LEU A 2 -54.43 -6.24 47.23
N ALA A 3 -53.37 -7.04 47.45
CA ALA A 3 -53.09 -8.40 46.94
C ALA A 3 -52.66 -8.48 45.44
N CYS A 4 -51.42 -8.86 45.10
CA CYS A 4 -50.84 -10.22 44.97
C CYS A 4 -51.41 -11.03 43.79
N PHE A 5 -50.56 -11.47 42.84
CA PHE A 5 -50.37 -12.87 42.40
C PHE A 5 -49.45 -13.01 41.17
N ARG A 6 -48.54 -14.00 41.26
CA ARG A 6 -47.82 -14.67 40.15
C ARG A 6 -48.78 -15.60 39.40
N THR A 7 -48.52 -15.91 38.12
CA THR A 7 -48.35 -17.28 37.53
C THR A 7 -48.45 -17.30 35.99
N THR A 8 -47.37 -17.77 35.33
CA THR A 8 -47.22 -18.79 34.25
C THR A 8 -48.16 -18.91 33.02
N PRO A 9 -47.68 -19.56 31.92
CA PRO A 9 -48.18 -19.39 30.55
C PRO A 9 -49.20 -20.45 30.13
N THR A 10 -49.94 -20.17 29.06
CA THR A 10 -50.91 -21.08 28.43
C THR A 10 -50.59 -21.35 26.97
N SER A 11 -50.63 -22.64 26.60
CA SER A 11 -50.57 -23.17 25.24
C SER A 11 -51.96 -23.20 24.59
N ILE A 12 -52.09 -22.94 23.28
CA ILE A 12 -53.17 -23.47 22.43
C ILE A 12 -52.63 -23.82 21.03
N SER A 13 -53.23 -24.84 20.41
CA SER A 13 -52.74 -25.69 19.32
C SER A 13 -53.37 -25.47 17.94
N LYS A 14 -52.68 -25.99 16.91
CA LYS A 14 -53.13 -26.69 15.66
C LYS A 14 -53.76 -25.93 14.48
N ASN A 15 -53.05 -26.12 13.34
CA ASN A 15 -53.48 -26.43 11.97
C ASN A 15 -54.24 -25.40 11.11
N SER A 16 -53.56 -24.95 10.04
CA SER A 16 -54.12 -24.93 8.68
C SER A 16 -52.99 -24.98 7.64
N LEU A 17 -53.06 -25.96 6.73
CA LEU A 17 -52.19 -26.20 5.59
C LEU A 17 -52.70 -25.39 4.39
N PHE A 18 -51.84 -24.61 3.73
CA PHE A 18 -52.08 -24.19 2.34
C PHE A 18 -50.77 -24.25 1.53
N TYR A 19 -50.79 -25.14 0.54
CA TYR A 19 -49.80 -25.29 -0.53
C TYR A 19 -49.88 -24.09 -1.49
N PHE A 20 -48.74 -23.54 -1.91
CA PHE A 20 -48.66 -22.77 -3.16
C PHE A 20 -47.64 -23.39 -4.11
N ARG A 21 -48.13 -23.71 -5.31
CA ARG A 21 -47.45 -24.38 -6.42
C ARG A 21 -47.08 -23.31 -7.45
N PHE A 22 -45.84 -23.38 -7.96
CA PHE A 22 -45.34 -22.59 -9.08
C PHE A 22 -46.05 -22.93 -10.40
N THR A 23 -46.40 -21.93 -11.21
CA THR A 23 -46.69 -22.09 -12.64
C THR A 23 -45.97 -21.02 -13.47
N LYS A 24 -45.34 -21.48 -14.55
CA LYS A 24 -44.64 -20.71 -15.58
C LYS A 24 -45.66 -20.05 -16.52
N HIS A 25 -45.36 -18.84 -16.99
CA HIS A 25 -46.02 -18.28 -18.17
C HIS A 25 -44.97 -17.94 -19.23
N THR A 26 -45.11 -18.63 -20.36
CA THR A 26 -44.55 -18.30 -21.68
C THR A 26 -45.47 -17.29 -22.36
N SER A 27 -44.93 -16.30 -23.08
CA SER A 27 -45.69 -15.58 -24.12
C SER A 27 -44.89 -15.55 -25.43
N LEU A 28 -45.64 -15.78 -26.50
CA LEU A 28 -45.18 -15.92 -27.87
C LEU A 28 -44.93 -14.56 -28.54
N CYS A 29 -44.00 -14.62 -29.49
CA CYS A 29 -43.59 -13.61 -30.45
C CYS A 29 -44.71 -13.22 -31.43
N SER A 30 -44.77 -11.93 -31.81
CA SER A 30 -45.40 -11.47 -33.05
C SER A 30 -44.53 -10.38 -33.69
N SER A 31 -44.27 -10.56 -34.99
CA SER A 31 -43.36 -9.76 -35.80
C SER A 31 -44.00 -8.44 -36.25
N LEU A 32 -43.26 -7.35 -36.14
CA LEU A 32 -43.40 -6.18 -37.00
C LEU A 32 -42.02 -5.90 -37.62
N GLN A 33 -41.90 -6.25 -38.89
CA GLN A 33 -40.83 -5.77 -39.76
C GLN A 33 -41.09 -4.30 -40.05
N ASN A 34 -40.10 -3.43 -39.85
CA ASN A 34 -40.01 -2.22 -40.64
C ASN A 34 -38.55 -1.83 -40.92
N SER A 35 -38.28 -1.79 -42.21
CA SER A 35 -37.24 -1.08 -42.97
C SER A 35 -35.88 -0.79 -42.31
N LYS A 36 -34.92 -1.62 -42.72
CA LYS A 36 -33.49 -1.35 -42.71
C LYS A 36 -33.19 -0.01 -43.43
N SER A 37 -32.66 0.97 -42.71
CA SER A 37 -31.64 1.84 -43.32
C SER A 37 -30.30 1.13 -43.15
N ALA A 38 -29.64 0.83 -44.27
CA ALA A 38 -28.33 0.21 -44.27
C ALA A 38 -27.32 1.21 -43.73
N MET A 39 -26.95 1.06 -42.46
CA MET A 39 -25.78 1.73 -41.93
C MET A 39 -24.51 1.08 -42.51
N PRO A 40 -23.49 1.87 -42.87
CA PRO A 40 -22.25 1.35 -43.43
C PRO A 40 -21.57 0.42 -42.40
N PRO A 41 -20.69 -0.50 -42.84
CA PRO A 41 -20.02 -1.42 -41.91
C PRO A 41 -19.21 -0.60 -40.91
N SER A 42 -19.71 -0.50 -39.68
CA SER A 42 -19.07 0.28 -38.63
C SER A 42 -17.75 -0.40 -38.28
N LYS A 43 -16.65 0.31 -38.50
CA LYS A 43 -15.28 -0.07 -38.17
C LYS A 43 -15.17 -0.66 -36.76
N ALA A 44 -14.21 -1.57 -36.58
CA ALA A 44 -13.84 -2.05 -35.26
C ALA A 44 -13.53 -0.86 -34.34
N HIS A 45 -14.05 -0.89 -33.11
CA HIS A 45 -13.80 0.13 -32.11
C HIS A 45 -13.16 -0.49 -30.87
N ILE A 46 -12.47 0.35 -30.10
CA ILE A 46 -11.64 -0.07 -28.98
C ILE A 46 -12.37 0.33 -27.71
N ILE A 47 -12.35 -0.54 -26.70
CA ILE A 47 -12.92 -0.27 -25.39
C ILE A 47 -11.90 -0.53 -24.29
N ALA A 48 -11.99 0.23 -23.20
CA ALA A 48 -11.17 0.05 -22.02
C ALA A 48 -12.08 -0.12 -20.79
N GLU A 49 -11.80 -1.14 -19.98
CA GLU A 49 -12.49 -1.34 -18.70
C GLU A 49 -11.63 -2.15 -17.72
N TYR A 50 -12.02 -2.12 -16.44
CA TYR A 50 -11.50 -3.08 -15.47
C TYR A 50 -12.21 -4.43 -15.62
N ALA A 51 -11.43 -5.51 -15.64
CA ALA A 51 -11.96 -6.85 -15.79
C ALA A 51 -12.95 -7.20 -14.66
N LYS A 52 -14.22 -7.43 -15.00
CA LYS A 52 -15.28 -7.74 -14.01
C LYS A 52 -15.06 -9.06 -13.28
N SER A 53 -14.29 -9.98 -13.89
CA SER A 53 -13.91 -11.29 -13.33
C SER A 53 -12.63 -11.79 -13.99
N ASN A 54 -12.09 -12.91 -13.51
CA ASN A 54 -10.91 -13.58 -14.05
C ASN A 54 -11.20 -14.51 -15.25
N ARG A 55 -12.38 -14.44 -15.85
CA ARG A 55 -12.83 -15.35 -16.93
C ARG A 55 -12.32 -14.99 -18.33
N SER A 56 -11.75 -13.79 -18.51
CA SER A 56 -11.17 -13.38 -19.79
C SER A 56 -9.70 -13.75 -19.89
N SER A 57 -9.27 -14.17 -21.08
CA SER A 57 -7.87 -14.41 -21.43
C SER A 57 -7.37 -13.38 -22.44
N CYS A 58 -6.13 -12.93 -22.28
CA CYS A 58 -5.47 -12.03 -23.23
C CYS A 58 -5.22 -12.74 -24.56
N LYS A 59 -5.57 -12.11 -25.68
CA LYS A 59 -5.40 -12.73 -27.02
C LYS A 59 -3.96 -12.71 -27.54
N THR A 60 -3.09 -11.87 -26.99
CA THR A 60 -1.67 -11.84 -27.37
C THR A 60 -0.86 -12.91 -26.63
N CYS A 61 -0.95 -12.93 -25.29
CA CYS A 61 -0.11 -13.81 -24.46
C CYS A 61 -0.84 -15.07 -23.94
N SER A 62 -2.14 -15.21 -24.22
CA SER A 62 -3.00 -16.33 -23.81
C SER A 62 -3.15 -16.53 -22.28
N LYS A 63 -2.56 -15.66 -21.45
CA LYS A 63 -2.71 -15.70 -19.99
C LYS A 63 -4.05 -15.10 -19.55
N ALA A 64 -4.56 -15.55 -18.40
CA ALA A 64 -5.76 -14.98 -17.79
C ALA A 64 -5.56 -13.50 -17.45
N ILE A 65 -6.62 -12.70 -17.61
CA ILE A 65 -6.68 -11.31 -17.17
C ILE A 65 -7.39 -11.32 -15.82
N SER A 66 -6.67 -10.97 -14.76
CA SER A 66 -7.17 -10.97 -13.39
C SER A 66 -8.37 -10.03 -13.22
N ALA A 67 -9.30 -10.38 -12.31
CA ALA A 67 -10.38 -9.48 -11.94
C ALA A 67 -9.80 -8.14 -11.43
N LYS A 68 -10.48 -7.04 -11.79
CA LYS A 68 -10.10 -5.64 -11.56
C LYS A 68 -8.84 -5.15 -12.30
N ALA A 69 -8.17 -5.98 -13.12
CA ALA A 69 -7.08 -5.50 -13.96
C ALA A 69 -7.62 -4.68 -15.15
N LEU A 70 -6.95 -3.57 -15.49
CA LEU A 70 -7.24 -2.80 -16.70
C LEU A 70 -6.97 -3.67 -17.93
N ARG A 71 -7.93 -3.69 -18.86
CA ARG A 71 -7.83 -4.43 -20.12
C ARG A 71 -8.39 -3.62 -21.27
N LEU A 72 -7.82 -3.85 -22.45
CA LEU A 72 -8.27 -3.27 -23.71
C LEU A 72 -8.97 -4.33 -24.55
N GLY A 73 -10.09 -3.95 -25.15
CA GLY A 73 -10.94 -4.80 -25.95
C GLY A 73 -11.09 -4.27 -27.36
N LEU A 74 -10.74 -5.08 -28.36
CA LEU A 74 -11.05 -4.76 -29.76
C LEU A 74 -12.40 -5.41 -30.11
N VAL A 75 -13.42 -4.58 -30.33
CA VAL A 75 -14.79 -5.02 -30.59
C VAL A 75 -15.00 -5.10 -32.11
N SER A 76 -15.37 -6.29 -32.57
CA SER A 76 -15.71 -6.56 -33.97
C SER A 76 -17.06 -7.28 -34.03
N ARG A 77 -17.83 -7.08 -35.10
CA ARG A 77 -19.08 -7.84 -35.33
C ARG A 77 -18.79 -9.13 -36.08
N ASP A 78 -19.36 -10.24 -35.60
CA ASP A 78 -19.32 -11.50 -36.33
C ASP A 78 -20.29 -11.48 -37.54
N SER A 79 -20.20 -12.48 -38.41
CA SER A 79 -21.06 -12.62 -39.60
C SER A 79 -22.56 -12.76 -39.29
N ARG A 80 -22.90 -12.99 -38.01
CA ARG A 80 -24.28 -13.10 -37.50
C ARG A 80 -24.74 -11.80 -36.81
N GLY A 81 -23.90 -10.78 -36.76
CA GLY A 81 -24.18 -9.47 -36.19
C GLY A 81 -23.97 -9.34 -34.68
N PHE A 82 -23.34 -10.32 -34.02
CA PHE A 82 -23.01 -10.25 -32.60
C PHE A 82 -21.64 -9.60 -32.37
N ASP A 83 -21.55 -8.75 -31.35
CA ASP A 83 -20.29 -8.15 -30.95
C ASP A 83 -19.39 -9.18 -30.27
N MET A 84 -18.15 -9.26 -30.75
CA MET A 84 -17.12 -10.14 -30.24
C MET A 84 -15.91 -9.31 -29.85
N THR A 85 -15.60 -9.29 -28.56
CA THR A 85 -14.49 -8.54 -27.99
C THR A 85 -13.25 -9.42 -27.82
N LYS A 86 -12.15 -9.00 -28.45
CA LYS A 86 -10.83 -9.57 -28.20
C LYS A 86 -10.16 -8.80 -27.08
N TRP A 87 -10.05 -9.41 -25.90
CA TRP A 87 -9.44 -8.79 -24.72
C TRP A 87 -7.92 -8.97 -24.71
N HIS A 88 -7.20 -7.94 -24.29
CA HIS A 88 -5.75 -7.93 -24.12
C HIS A 88 -5.38 -7.29 -22.77
N HIS A 89 -4.23 -7.68 -22.21
CA HIS A 89 -3.59 -6.87 -21.16
C HIS A 89 -3.17 -5.53 -21.75
N LEU A 90 -3.08 -4.49 -20.91
CA LEU A 90 -2.66 -3.15 -21.31
C LEU A 90 -1.35 -3.17 -22.14
N GLY A 91 -0.29 -3.79 -21.62
CA GLY A 91 1.00 -3.91 -22.31
C GLY A 91 1.08 -5.01 -23.38
N CYS A 92 -0.03 -5.69 -23.68
CA CYS A 92 -0.10 -6.70 -24.74
C CYS A 92 -0.92 -6.22 -25.94
N PHE A 93 -1.46 -5.01 -25.88
CA PHE A 93 -2.28 -4.44 -26.93
C PHE A 93 -1.38 -3.79 -27.98
N SER A 94 -1.48 -4.26 -29.23
CA SER A 94 -0.58 -3.87 -30.33
C SER A 94 -1.31 -3.26 -31.53
N ASP A 95 -2.63 -3.09 -31.44
CA ASP A 95 -3.40 -2.50 -32.53
C ASP A 95 -3.27 -0.98 -32.52
N LYS A 96 -3.12 -0.37 -33.69
CA LYS A 96 -2.97 1.09 -33.83
C LYS A 96 -4.26 1.79 -33.40
N ILE A 97 -4.13 2.82 -32.59
CA ILE A 97 -5.26 3.61 -32.09
C ILE A 97 -5.11 5.03 -32.60
N ASP A 98 -6.03 5.44 -33.48
CA ASP A 98 -5.94 6.72 -34.17
C ASP A 98 -6.29 7.93 -33.27
N SER A 99 -7.03 7.72 -32.16
CA SER A 99 -7.29 8.75 -31.14
C SER A 99 -7.78 8.14 -29.82
N THR A 100 -7.36 8.70 -28.69
CA THR A 100 -7.81 8.32 -27.34
C THR A 100 -9.29 8.62 -27.10
N GLU A 101 -9.86 9.59 -27.84
CA GLU A 101 -11.27 9.99 -27.75
C GLU A 101 -12.23 8.95 -28.36
N LEU A 102 -11.69 7.95 -29.07
CA LEU A 102 -12.46 6.86 -29.67
C LEU A 102 -12.51 5.59 -28.81
N ILE A 103 -11.86 5.59 -27.63
CA ILE A 103 -11.88 4.45 -26.73
C ILE A 103 -13.13 4.49 -25.87
N GLY A 104 -14.07 3.58 -26.12
CA GLY A 104 -15.24 3.42 -25.27
C GLY A 104 -14.85 3.05 -23.83
N GLY A 105 -15.36 3.80 -22.85
CA GLY A 105 -15.10 3.54 -21.42
C GLY A 105 -13.87 4.25 -20.84
N PHE A 106 -13.14 5.06 -21.62
CA PHE A 106 -11.99 5.83 -21.16
C PHE A 106 -12.30 6.75 -19.97
N ASP A 107 -13.40 7.50 -20.04
CA ASP A 107 -13.81 8.45 -18.98
C ASP A 107 -14.18 7.75 -17.65
N SER A 108 -14.47 6.44 -17.71
CA SER A 108 -14.79 5.63 -16.53
C SER A 108 -13.55 5.00 -15.89
N LEU A 109 -12.35 5.20 -16.45
CA LEU A 109 -11.08 4.76 -15.88
C LEU A 109 -10.60 5.72 -14.79
N LEU A 110 -9.66 5.26 -13.97
CA LEU A 110 -8.99 6.13 -12.99
C LEU A 110 -8.05 7.08 -13.75
N SER A 111 -7.86 8.30 -13.25
CA SER A 111 -7.04 9.33 -13.92
C SER A 111 -5.60 8.85 -14.19
N CYS A 112 -5.00 8.11 -13.26
CA CYS A 112 -3.67 7.52 -13.45
C CYS A 112 -3.62 6.49 -14.59
N ASP A 113 -4.70 5.70 -14.76
CA ASP A 113 -4.82 4.70 -15.82
C ASP A 113 -5.18 5.34 -17.16
N GLN A 114 -5.91 6.47 -17.14
CA GLN A 114 -6.11 7.32 -18.32
C GLN A 114 -4.78 7.89 -18.82
N GLU A 115 -3.93 8.38 -17.92
CA GLU A 115 -2.59 8.89 -18.25
C GLU A 115 -1.64 7.77 -18.69
N ALA A 116 -1.66 6.62 -18.03
CA ALA A 116 -0.87 5.45 -18.42
C ALA A 116 -1.27 4.93 -19.80
N LEU A 117 -2.57 4.89 -20.09
CA LEU A 117 -3.08 4.49 -21.40
C LEU A 117 -2.66 5.51 -22.47
N LYS A 118 -2.82 6.82 -22.22
CA LYS A 118 -2.33 7.89 -23.11
C LYS A 118 -0.83 7.75 -23.41
N LYS A 119 0.00 7.59 -22.37
CA LYS A 119 1.45 7.47 -22.50
C LYS A 119 1.87 6.21 -23.25
N LEU A 120 1.22 5.07 -23.00
CA LEU A 120 1.51 3.80 -23.68
C LEU A 120 1.15 3.87 -25.18
N MET A 121 0.12 4.63 -25.54
CA MET A 121 -0.29 4.85 -26.93
C MET A 121 0.64 5.82 -27.69
N GLU A 122 1.15 6.85 -26.99
CA GLU A 122 2.17 7.76 -27.53
C GLU A 122 3.51 7.05 -27.79
N GLN A 123 3.86 6.03 -26.98
CA GLN A 123 5.07 5.23 -27.16
C GLN A 123 5.01 4.30 -28.37
N VAL A 124 3.85 3.72 -28.69
CA VAL A 124 3.66 2.84 -29.87
C VAL A 124 3.78 3.59 -31.20
N SER A 125 3.65 4.92 -31.21
CA SER A 125 3.77 5.75 -32.42
C SER A 125 5.23 6.09 -32.81
N ASN A 126 6.20 5.89 -31.91
CA ASN A 126 7.58 6.37 -32.06
C ASN A 126 8.64 5.27 -32.27
N GLU A 127 8.27 3.99 -32.36
CA GLU A 127 9.25 2.87 -32.46
C GLU A 127 9.57 2.42 -33.91
N ASP A 128 9.01 3.05 -34.95
CA ASP A 128 9.34 2.76 -36.35
C ASP A 128 10.31 3.80 -36.95
N GLN A 129 11.57 3.88 -36.47
CA GLN A 129 12.70 4.44 -37.23
C GLN A 129 14.09 4.10 -36.62
N ASP A 130 14.87 3.35 -37.42
CA ASP A 130 16.35 3.23 -37.49
C ASP A 130 17.15 2.44 -36.43
N VAL A 131 18.17 1.60 -36.72
CA VAL A 131 18.77 1.00 -37.94
C VAL A 131 19.86 -0.01 -37.46
N GLU A 132 20.07 -1.11 -38.20
CA GLU A 132 21.26 -1.99 -38.11
C GLU A 132 22.56 -1.25 -38.51
N ILE A 133 23.72 -1.57 -37.90
CA ILE A 133 24.96 -2.01 -38.60
C ILE A 133 26.16 -2.07 -37.62
N SER A 134 26.90 -3.15 -37.83
CA SER A 134 28.17 -3.64 -37.27
C SER A 134 29.38 -2.69 -37.23
N GLY A 135 30.38 -3.02 -36.37
CA GLY A 135 31.78 -2.72 -36.69
C GLY A 135 32.80 -2.57 -35.54
N LYS A 136 33.30 -3.69 -35.00
CA LYS A 136 34.70 -4.01 -34.62
C LYS A 136 35.72 -2.86 -34.35
N SER A 137 36.32 -2.81 -33.14
CA SER A 137 37.73 -3.18 -32.89
C SER A 137 38.27 -2.70 -31.53
N SER A 138 38.91 -3.63 -30.82
CA SER A 138 39.80 -3.42 -29.65
C SER A 138 41.08 -2.65 -29.99
N LYS A 139 41.72 -2.01 -28.98
CA LYS A 139 43.10 -2.28 -28.47
C LYS A 139 43.69 -1.14 -27.59
N ARG A 140 44.00 -1.47 -26.31
CA ARG A 140 45.15 -1.05 -25.42
C ARG A 140 45.38 0.46 -25.13
N THR A 141 45.96 1.00 -24.05
CA THR A 141 46.66 0.57 -22.79
C THR A 141 46.94 1.84 -21.96
N ASP A 142 46.99 1.69 -20.63
CA ASP A 142 47.86 2.29 -19.58
C ASP A 142 48.10 3.81 -19.38
N GLU A 143 47.82 4.20 -18.12
CA GLU A 143 48.59 4.96 -17.12
C GLU A 143 48.95 6.47 -17.22
N ASP A 144 48.66 7.14 -16.09
CA ASP A 144 49.39 8.20 -15.37
C ASP A 144 49.03 9.70 -15.42
N ALA A 145 49.23 10.30 -14.24
CA ALA A 145 48.66 11.50 -13.65
C ALA A 145 49.34 12.84 -14.01
N HIS A 146 48.60 13.97 -13.99
CA HIS A 146 48.65 15.04 -12.96
C HIS A 146 47.78 16.26 -13.36
N GLU A 147 47.40 17.01 -12.33
CA GLU A 147 46.48 18.14 -12.17
C GLU A 147 46.44 19.28 -13.21
N SER A 148 45.23 19.79 -13.44
CA SER A 148 44.91 21.23 -13.34
C SER A 148 43.39 21.44 -13.27
N GLU A 149 42.89 22.02 -12.18
CA GLU A 149 41.54 22.64 -12.12
C GLU A 149 41.52 23.94 -12.97
N PRO A 150 40.38 24.35 -13.56
CA PRO A 150 39.30 24.96 -12.76
C PRO A 150 37.85 24.61 -13.18
N GLU A 151 37.00 24.59 -12.15
CA GLU A 151 35.58 24.99 -12.12
C GLU A 151 34.63 24.56 -13.26
N LYS A 152 33.67 23.67 -12.92
CA LYS A 152 32.26 23.76 -13.36
C LYS A 152 31.34 22.78 -12.59
N ILE A 153 30.60 23.35 -11.64
CA ILE A 153 29.13 23.26 -11.53
C ILE A 153 28.51 21.84 -11.67
N ASN A 154 28.15 21.29 -10.50
CA ASN A 154 26.82 20.74 -10.20
C ASN A 154 26.36 19.45 -10.93
N THR A 155 27.02 18.32 -10.67
CA THR A 155 26.55 16.97 -11.10
C THR A 155 26.19 16.01 -9.95
N LYS A 156 26.33 16.42 -8.69
CA LYS A 156 25.87 15.61 -7.53
C LYS A 156 24.36 15.71 -7.25
N LYS A 157 23.68 16.76 -7.77
CA LYS A 157 22.23 16.95 -7.60
C LYS A 157 21.38 16.05 -8.52
N ALA A 158 21.95 15.59 -9.65
CA ALA A 158 21.25 14.80 -10.66
C ALA A 158 21.20 13.29 -10.38
N LYS A 159 22.14 12.75 -9.59
CA LYS A 159 22.09 11.34 -9.14
C LYS A 159 21.14 11.14 -7.95
N LEU A 160 20.85 12.18 -7.17
CA LEU A 160 19.82 12.15 -6.12
C LEU A 160 18.40 12.25 -6.67
N SER A 161 18.21 12.87 -7.84
CA SER A 161 16.89 13.05 -8.45
C SER A 161 16.37 11.81 -9.20
N ILE A 162 17.26 10.93 -9.66
CA ILE A 162 16.87 9.68 -10.36
C ILE A 162 16.41 8.60 -9.36
N ALA A 163 16.96 8.58 -8.14
CA ALA A 163 16.53 7.65 -7.09
C ALA A 163 15.16 8.01 -6.46
N LYS A 164 14.64 9.21 -6.72
CA LYS A 164 13.37 9.70 -6.13
C LYS A 164 12.12 9.19 -6.86
N GLN A 165 12.28 8.50 -8.00
CA GLN A 165 11.15 8.08 -8.86
C GLN A 165 10.65 6.65 -8.66
N GLU A 166 11.30 5.81 -7.84
CA GLU A 166 10.92 4.38 -7.72
C GLU A 166 10.15 3.97 -6.47
N ALA A 167 9.77 4.91 -5.61
CA ALA A 167 8.93 4.56 -4.47
C ALA A 167 8.04 5.72 -4.04
N ASN A 168 7.13 6.19 -4.89
CA ASN A 168 5.95 6.87 -4.38
C ASN A 168 4.79 5.91 -4.62
N LEU A 169 4.60 4.97 -3.69
CA LEU A 169 3.33 4.28 -3.64
C LEU A 169 2.31 5.40 -3.38
N ASP A 170 1.43 5.63 -4.33
CA ASP A 170 0.35 6.59 -4.17
C ASP A 170 -0.69 5.99 -3.21
N ILE A 171 -0.29 5.93 -1.93
CA ILE A 171 -1.11 5.45 -0.85
C ILE A 171 -2.16 6.53 -0.63
N ALA A 172 -3.32 6.36 -1.25
CA ALA A 172 -4.48 7.22 -1.08
C ALA A 172 -5.00 7.09 0.35
N PHE A 173 -4.46 7.90 1.27
CA PHE A 173 -4.94 7.98 2.64
C PHE A 173 -6.14 8.91 2.71
N SER A 174 -7.28 8.37 3.16
CA SER A 174 -8.49 9.13 3.44
C SER A 174 -8.95 8.88 4.86
N LEU A 175 -9.38 9.94 5.55
CA LEU A 175 -10.00 9.84 6.88
C LEU A 175 -11.28 8.97 6.85
N SER A 176 -11.97 8.90 5.71
CA SER A 176 -13.13 8.01 5.53
C SER A 176 -12.77 6.53 5.57
N ASP A 177 -11.51 6.17 5.38
CA ASP A 177 -11.01 4.79 5.36
C ASP A 177 -10.37 4.38 6.70
N VAL A 178 -10.27 5.32 7.63
CA VAL A 178 -9.80 5.07 8.99
C VAL A 178 -10.88 4.32 9.78
N ARG A 179 -10.46 3.36 10.60
CA ARG A 179 -11.33 2.47 11.38
C ARG A 179 -10.90 2.43 12.84
N ASP A 180 -11.84 2.17 13.74
CA ASP A 180 -11.60 1.93 15.17
C ASP A 180 -11.26 0.48 15.51
N ASN A 181 -11.27 -0.39 14.50
CA ASN A 181 -10.98 -1.80 14.61
C ASN A 181 -10.00 -2.21 13.51
N TYR A 182 -9.09 -3.13 13.84
CA TYR A 182 -8.25 -3.78 12.86
C TYR A 182 -8.79 -5.19 12.59
N LYS A 183 -9.43 -5.37 11.43
CA LYS A 183 -10.19 -6.58 11.09
C LYS A 183 -11.23 -6.86 12.19
N ASP A 184 -11.17 -8.02 12.84
CA ASP A 184 -12.04 -8.45 13.94
C ASP A 184 -11.56 -8.03 15.34
N ALA A 185 -10.43 -7.32 15.47
CA ALA A 185 -9.94 -6.84 16.76
C ALA A 185 -10.32 -5.37 16.99
N ALA A 186 -10.86 -5.08 18.17
CA ALA A 186 -11.12 -3.72 18.64
C ALA A 186 -9.80 -3.04 19.04
N LEU A 187 -9.67 -1.76 18.73
CA LEU A 187 -8.52 -0.94 19.15
C LEU A 187 -8.89 -0.10 20.38
N LEU A 188 -7.87 0.23 21.18
CA LEU A 188 -8.03 1.15 22.29
C LEU A 188 -8.33 2.58 21.77
N PRO A 189 -8.90 3.48 22.60
CA PRO A 189 -9.09 4.87 22.22
C PRO A 189 -7.80 5.49 21.64
N LYS A 190 -7.95 6.37 20.64
CA LYS A 190 -6.89 6.99 19.83
C LYS A 190 -6.12 6.03 18.91
N TRP A 191 -6.20 4.71 19.09
CA TRP A 191 -5.62 3.78 18.13
C TRP A 191 -6.58 3.56 16.98
N LYS A 192 -6.09 3.74 15.75
CA LYS A 192 -6.86 3.61 14.53
C LYS A 192 -6.19 2.66 13.57
N ALA A 193 -6.98 2.08 12.68
CA ALA A 193 -6.52 1.26 11.57
C ALA A 193 -6.75 1.94 10.23
N PHE A 194 -5.81 1.76 9.31
CA PHE A 194 -5.94 2.10 7.91
C PHE A 194 -5.28 1.00 7.08
N GLN A 195 -6.02 0.37 6.18
CA GLN A 195 -5.54 -0.79 5.42
C GLN A 195 -4.90 -1.86 6.33
N THR A 196 -3.60 -2.11 6.18
CA THR A 196 -2.82 -3.09 6.95
C THR A 196 -1.98 -2.47 8.06
N ILE A 197 -2.15 -1.17 8.36
CA ILE A 197 -1.49 -0.50 9.48
C ILE A 197 -2.45 -0.19 10.63
N ILE A 198 -1.91 -0.20 11.84
CA ILE A 198 -2.48 0.41 13.03
C ILE A 198 -1.60 1.61 13.40
N PHE A 199 -2.18 2.75 13.75
CA PHE A 199 -1.45 3.93 14.18
C PHE A 199 -2.11 4.58 15.40
N LEU A 200 -1.31 5.28 16.19
CA LEU A 200 -1.79 6.09 17.32
C LEU A 200 -2.14 7.49 16.81
N GLU A 201 -3.35 7.98 17.03
CA GLU A 201 -3.71 9.35 16.71
C GLU A 201 -2.88 10.38 17.49
N ARG A 202 -2.81 11.59 16.95
CA ARG A 202 -2.02 12.67 17.52
C ARG A 202 -2.59 13.05 18.90
N ASP A 203 -1.69 13.25 19.84
CA ASP A 203 -1.97 13.98 21.08
C ASP A 203 -1.70 15.47 20.86
N ASP A 204 -2.34 16.33 21.66
CA ASP A 204 -2.18 17.80 21.57
C ASP A 204 -0.72 18.25 21.77
N ASP A 205 0.06 17.46 22.51
CA ASP A 205 1.48 17.74 22.81
C ASP A 205 2.45 17.24 21.71
N LEU A 206 1.96 16.47 20.73
CA LEU A 206 2.77 15.96 19.64
C LEU A 206 3.02 17.06 18.60
N ARG A 207 4.29 17.41 18.41
CA ARG A 207 4.70 18.48 17.49
C ARG A 207 5.17 17.93 16.15
N ASP A 208 4.64 18.51 15.08
CA ASP A 208 5.19 18.30 13.74
C ASP A 208 6.54 19.02 13.60
N SER A 209 7.44 18.46 12.80
CA SER A 209 8.81 18.98 12.71
C SER A 209 9.44 18.67 11.36
N ASN A 210 10.39 19.50 10.97
CA ASN A 210 11.30 19.19 9.88
C ASN A 210 12.39 18.17 10.30
N LYS A 211 12.60 17.94 11.60
CA LYS A 211 13.55 16.95 12.11
C LYS A 211 12.83 15.74 12.66
N ILE A 212 13.08 14.56 12.08
CA ILE A 212 12.47 13.30 12.49
C ILE A 212 13.51 12.39 13.12
N ALA A 213 13.26 11.98 14.37
CA ALA A 213 13.97 10.88 15.00
C ALA A 213 13.03 9.67 15.01
N ALA A 214 13.33 8.70 14.16
CA ALA A 214 12.49 7.53 13.96
C ALA A 214 13.17 6.26 14.51
N PHE A 215 12.37 5.35 15.05
CA PHE A 215 12.86 4.19 15.78
C PHE A 215 12.08 2.92 15.41
N ASP A 216 12.76 1.77 15.40
CA ASP A 216 12.10 0.49 15.67
C ASP A 216 11.70 0.40 17.16
N PHE A 217 10.89 -0.60 17.52
CA PHE A 217 10.50 -0.84 18.90
C PHE A 217 11.13 -2.09 19.53
N ASP A 218 10.93 -3.27 18.92
CA ASP A 218 11.27 -4.56 19.53
C ASP A 218 12.74 -4.89 19.28
N GLY A 219 13.59 -4.71 20.29
CA GLY A 219 15.05 -4.85 20.16
C GLY A 219 15.78 -3.52 19.98
N CYS A 220 15.06 -2.42 19.74
CA CYS A 220 15.61 -1.08 19.67
C CYS A 220 15.32 -0.25 20.92
N LEU A 221 14.05 0.07 21.18
CA LEU A 221 13.64 0.86 22.34
C LEU A 221 13.27 0.00 23.55
N ALA A 222 12.70 -1.18 23.29
CA ALA A 222 12.24 -2.11 24.30
C ALA A 222 12.83 -3.51 24.07
N LYS A 223 13.30 -4.13 25.15
CA LYS A 223 13.63 -5.55 25.15
C LYS A 223 12.34 -6.35 25.28
N THR A 224 12.00 -7.09 24.22
CA THR A 224 10.79 -7.90 24.17
C THR A 224 11.13 -9.35 23.86
N SER A 225 10.15 -10.25 23.96
CA SER A 225 10.36 -11.66 23.65
C SER A 225 9.16 -12.20 22.92
N VAL A 226 9.38 -12.86 21.79
CA VAL A 226 8.35 -13.60 21.05
C VAL A 226 7.73 -14.75 21.85
N LYS A 227 8.37 -15.17 22.96
CA LYS A 227 7.88 -16.23 23.85
C LYS A 227 6.94 -15.70 24.94
N ARG A 228 6.93 -14.40 25.21
CA ARG A 228 6.08 -13.77 26.23
C ARG A 228 5.03 -12.91 25.56
N VAL A 229 3.78 -13.04 26.02
CA VAL A 229 2.64 -12.27 25.51
C VAL A 229 2.05 -11.48 26.67
N GLY A 230 1.67 -10.24 26.41
CA GLY A 230 1.07 -9.33 27.39
C GLY A 230 1.54 -7.89 27.21
N ALA A 231 0.77 -6.96 27.75
CA ALA A 231 1.08 -5.53 27.73
C ALA A 231 2.36 -5.19 28.52
N ASP A 232 2.67 -5.97 29.55
CA ASP A 232 3.83 -5.77 30.43
C ASP A 232 5.03 -6.66 30.09
N ALA A 233 4.96 -7.40 28.97
CA ALA A 233 5.98 -8.35 28.57
C ALA A 233 7.21 -7.67 27.92
N TRP A 234 7.75 -6.63 28.55
CA TRP A 234 8.85 -5.82 28.03
C TRP A 234 9.70 -5.21 29.17
N SER A 235 10.88 -4.75 28.84
CA SER A 235 11.69 -3.84 29.67
C SER A 235 12.37 -2.81 28.77
N ILE A 236 12.90 -1.72 29.35
CA ILE A 236 13.70 -0.76 28.58
C ILE A 236 14.91 -1.48 27.94
N MET A 237 15.25 -1.13 26.69
CA MET A 237 16.39 -1.76 26.00
C MET A 237 17.73 -1.29 26.58
N PHE A 238 17.88 0.04 26.76
CA PHE A 238 19.03 0.65 27.43
C PHE A 238 18.56 1.66 28.48
N PRO A 239 19.26 1.80 29.62
CA PRO A 239 18.89 2.77 30.66
C PRO A 239 18.83 4.22 30.16
N SER A 240 19.61 4.58 29.14
CA SER A 240 19.69 5.92 28.56
C SER A 240 18.52 6.29 27.63
N VAL A 241 17.68 5.33 27.23
CA VAL A 241 16.60 5.57 26.25
C VAL A 241 15.67 6.72 26.69
N PRO A 242 15.15 6.78 27.93
CA PRO A 242 14.26 7.88 28.32
C PRO A 242 14.92 9.25 28.19
N ASP A 243 16.16 9.40 28.67
CA ASP A 243 16.87 10.68 28.67
C ASP A 243 17.23 11.12 27.23
N LYS A 244 17.63 10.19 26.35
CA LYS A 244 17.92 10.51 24.94
C LYS A 244 16.66 10.92 24.18
N LEU A 245 15.53 10.24 24.40
CA LEU A 245 14.27 10.63 23.77
C LEU A 245 13.79 12.00 24.26
N LEU A 246 13.94 12.30 25.56
CA LEU A 246 13.65 13.62 26.11
C LEU A 246 14.54 14.72 25.51
N SER A 247 15.85 14.46 25.40
CA SER A 247 16.77 15.40 24.74
C SER A 247 16.35 15.69 23.31
N LEU A 248 16.08 14.65 22.51
CA LEU A 248 15.64 14.81 21.12
C LEU A 248 14.34 15.62 21.01
N TYR A 249 13.37 15.34 21.87
CA TYR A 249 12.12 16.10 21.90
C TYR A 249 12.37 17.58 22.21
N ASN A 250 13.21 17.87 23.21
CA ASN A 250 13.59 19.25 23.57
C ASN A 250 14.38 19.95 22.46
N ASP A 251 15.17 19.19 21.70
CA ASP A 251 15.90 19.67 20.52
C ASP A 251 14.98 19.88 19.32
N GLY A 252 13.67 19.64 19.44
CA GLY A 252 12.68 19.90 18.41
C GLY A 252 12.53 18.78 17.39
N PHE A 253 12.99 17.56 17.71
CA PHE A 253 12.67 16.39 16.90
C PHE A 253 11.24 15.92 17.14
N LYS A 254 10.56 15.55 16.06
CA LYS A 254 9.39 14.69 16.16
C LYS A 254 9.86 13.26 16.33
N LEU A 255 9.37 12.60 17.38
CA LEU A 255 9.67 11.21 17.68
C LEU A 255 8.63 10.29 17.02
N VAL A 256 9.11 9.29 16.27
CA VAL A 256 8.24 8.35 15.55
C VAL A 256 8.69 6.91 15.77
N ILE A 257 7.76 6.00 16.04
CA ILE A 257 8.01 4.56 16.07
C ILE A 257 7.40 3.92 14.82
N PHE A 258 8.22 3.15 14.10
CA PHE A 258 7.83 2.31 12.98
C PHE A 258 8.14 0.85 13.31
N THR A 259 7.13 0.02 13.48
CA THR A 259 7.32 -1.36 13.94
C THR A 259 6.52 -2.37 13.12
N ASN A 260 7.13 -3.52 12.82
CA ASN A 260 6.50 -4.63 12.12
C ASN A 260 5.88 -5.61 13.13
N GLU A 261 4.59 -5.92 13.06
CA GLU A 261 3.91 -6.84 13.99
C GLU A 261 3.07 -7.90 13.24
N SER A 262 3.75 -8.89 12.67
CA SER A 262 3.08 -9.93 11.86
C SER A 262 2.13 -10.82 12.66
N ASN A 263 2.28 -10.91 13.98
CA ASN A 263 1.43 -11.78 14.80
C ASN A 263 -0.03 -11.31 14.80
N ILE A 264 -0.28 -10.00 14.65
CA ILE A 264 -1.65 -9.45 14.54
C ILE A 264 -2.39 -10.08 13.35
N ASP A 265 -1.72 -10.27 12.21
CA ASP A 265 -2.34 -10.93 11.05
C ASP A 265 -2.31 -12.44 11.10
N ARG A 266 -1.19 -13.00 11.57
CA ARG A 266 -0.99 -14.46 11.61
C ARG A 266 -1.93 -15.12 12.61
N TRP A 267 -2.21 -14.50 13.75
CA TRP A 267 -2.98 -15.10 14.84
C TRP A 267 -4.49 -14.84 14.69
N LYS A 268 -5.10 -15.39 13.63
CA LYS A 268 -6.51 -15.12 13.29
C LYS A 268 -7.49 -15.32 14.46
N ASN A 269 -7.35 -16.41 15.23
CA ASN A 269 -8.24 -16.72 16.35
C ASN A 269 -7.80 -16.07 17.69
N LYS A 270 -6.66 -15.36 17.70
CA LYS A 270 -6.09 -14.70 18.89
C LYS A 270 -5.63 -13.27 18.56
N ARG A 271 -6.28 -12.65 17.57
CA ARG A 271 -5.86 -11.35 17.05
C ARG A 271 -5.98 -10.27 18.10
N GLN A 272 -7.09 -10.25 18.85
CA GLN A 272 -7.27 -9.33 19.96
C GLN A 272 -6.13 -9.43 20.97
N VAL A 273 -5.70 -10.65 21.33
CA VAL A 273 -4.57 -10.86 22.25
C VAL A 273 -3.27 -10.30 21.69
N ALA A 274 -3.01 -10.47 20.39
CA ALA A 274 -1.82 -9.91 19.75
C ALA A 274 -1.86 -8.36 19.72
N VAL A 275 -3.02 -7.79 19.39
CA VAL A 275 -3.27 -6.33 19.40
C VAL A 275 -3.06 -5.77 20.81
N ASP A 276 -3.74 -6.33 21.81
CA ASP A 276 -3.67 -5.89 23.21
C ASP A 276 -2.23 -5.97 23.73
N SER A 277 -1.49 -7.04 23.39
CA SER A 277 -0.10 -7.19 23.79
C SER A 277 0.81 -6.16 23.12
N LYS A 278 0.67 -5.87 21.83
CA LYS A 278 1.52 -4.90 21.14
C LYS A 278 1.19 -3.46 21.54
N ILE A 279 -0.08 -3.09 21.47
CA ILE A 279 -0.55 -1.75 21.84
C ILE A 279 -0.30 -1.48 23.33
N GLY A 280 -0.55 -2.46 24.20
CA GLY A 280 -0.28 -2.33 25.63
C GLY A 280 1.19 -2.05 25.92
N ARG A 281 2.12 -2.77 25.27
CA ARG A 281 3.57 -2.51 25.39
C ARG A 281 3.93 -1.10 24.96
N LEU A 282 3.41 -0.64 23.82
CA LEU A 282 3.66 0.71 23.30
C LEU A 282 3.11 1.80 24.23
N ASN A 283 1.87 1.66 24.70
CA ASN A 283 1.26 2.61 25.64
C ASN A 283 2.06 2.69 26.96
N ASN A 284 2.44 1.52 27.52
CA ASN A 284 3.22 1.48 28.75
C ASN A 284 4.62 2.07 28.57
N PHE A 285 5.24 1.86 27.41
CA PHE A 285 6.52 2.49 27.06
C PHE A 285 6.39 4.01 26.96
N ILE A 286 5.42 4.53 26.21
CA ILE A 286 5.18 5.97 26.04
C ILE A 286 4.94 6.64 27.41
N LYS A 287 4.11 6.00 28.25
CA LYS A 287 3.85 6.46 29.63
C LYS A 287 5.13 6.49 30.49
N HIS A 288 6.03 5.53 30.28
CA HIS A 288 7.29 5.43 31.02
C HIS A 288 8.28 6.54 30.62
N VAL A 289 8.46 6.79 29.31
CA VAL A 289 9.42 7.79 28.81
C VAL A 289 8.89 9.22 28.87
N LYS A 290 7.57 9.41 28.99
CA LYS A 290 6.92 10.72 29.19
C LYS A 290 7.25 11.77 28.13
N VAL A 291 7.43 11.32 26.89
CA VAL A 291 7.57 12.18 25.72
C VAL A 291 6.51 11.79 24.68
N PRO A 292 5.93 12.77 23.94
CA PRO A 292 5.00 12.48 22.85
C PRO A 292 5.69 11.70 21.72
N ILE A 293 5.10 10.58 21.30
CA ILE A 293 5.63 9.73 20.23
C ILE A 293 4.50 9.32 19.28
N GLN A 294 4.70 9.54 17.98
CA GLN A 294 3.79 9.08 16.94
C GLN A 294 4.11 7.61 16.62
N VAL A 295 3.11 6.72 16.55
CA VAL A 295 3.35 5.28 16.34
C VAL A 295 2.63 4.77 15.11
N PHE A 296 3.33 3.94 14.33
CA PHE A 296 2.80 3.16 13.22
C PHE A 296 3.23 1.69 13.34
N ILE A 297 2.27 0.78 13.20
CA ILE A 297 2.43 -0.66 13.30
C ILE A 297 2.01 -1.29 11.97
N ALA A 298 2.96 -1.85 11.23
CA ALA A 298 2.68 -2.65 10.04
C ALA A 298 2.23 -4.05 10.45
N CYS A 299 0.94 -4.33 10.30
CA CYS A 299 0.33 -5.60 10.69
C CYS A 299 0.27 -6.59 9.54
N GLY A 300 0.29 -6.11 8.29
CA GLY A 300 0.09 -6.91 7.09
C GLY A 300 1.10 -8.05 6.96
N TYR A 301 0.57 -9.27 6.93
CA TYR A 301 1.36 -10.46 6.63
C TYR A 301 0.45 -11.55 6.06
N ASP A 302 0.55 -11.80 4.76
CA ASP A 302 -0.19 -12.87 4.09
C ASP A 302 0.73 -13.96 3.49
N GLY A 303 2.05 -13.81 3.63
CA GLY A 303 3.08 -14.74 3.14
C GLY A 303 3.16 -14.87 1.61
N LYS A 304 2.38 -14.10 0.84
CA LYS A 304 2.29 -14.21 -0.63
C LYS A 304 2.39 -12.86 -1.33
N VAL A 305 1.86 -11.81 -0.72
CA VAL A 305 1.90 -10.42 -1.18
C VAL A 305 2.72 -9.63 -0.16
N GLU A 306 3.68 -8.86 -0.67
CA GLU A 306 4.45 -7.97 0.19
C GLU A 306 3.58 -6.80 0.63
N ASP A 307 3.44 -6.61 1.94
CA ASP A 307 2.71 -5.47 2.51
C ASP A 307 3.52 -4.17 2.31
N PRO A 308 2.98 -3.15 1.62
CA PRO A 308 3.71 -1.91 1.33
C PRO A 308 4.11 -1.13 2.58
N PHE A 309 3.43 -1.37 3.70
CA PHE A 309 3.76 -0.72 4.97
C PHE A 309 4.80 -1.49 5.78
N ARG A 310 5.04 -2.77 5.47
CA ARG A 310 5.98 -3.59 6.22
C ARG A 310 7.41 -3.25 5.85
N LYS A 311 8.24 -2.87 6.84
CA LYS A 311 9.67 -2.66 6.64
C LYS A 311 10.29 -3.91 5.99
N PRO A 312 11.10 -3.77 4.93
CA PRO A 312 11.81 -2.56 4.51
C PRO A 312 11.05 -1.61 3.57
N LYS A 313 9.78 -1.88 3.23
CA LYS A 313 9.00 -1.01 2.34
C LYS A 313 8.72 0.35 3.01
N PRO A 314 8.62 1.44 2.22
CA PRO A 314 8.55 2.81 2.75
C PRO A 314 7.15 3.25 3.20
N GLY A 315 6.11 2.41 3.10
CA GLY A 315 4.73 2.86 3.21
C GLY A 315 4.39 3.54 4.54
N MET A 316 4.93 3.06 5.68
CA MET A 316 4.70 3.74 6.96
C MET A 316 5.35 5.14 6.99
N TRP A 317 6.56 5.29 6.46
CA TRP A 317 7.23 6.59 6.36
C TRP A 317 6.44 7.56 5.48
N GLN A 318 6.00 7.09 4.31
CA GLN A 318 5.25 7.90 3.34
C GLN A 318 3.93 8.41 3.89
N ILE A 319 3.18 7.57 4.61
CA ILE A 319 1.97 8.02 5.29
C ILE A 319 2.31 9.09 6.32
N MET A 320 3.33 8.87 7.15
CA MET A 320 3.73 9.80 8.19
C MET A 320 4.10 11.17 7.60
N GLU A 321 4.97 11.19 6.60
CA GLU A 321 5.44 12.39 5.91
C GLU A 321 4.28 13.15 5.26
N LYS A 322 3.43 12.47 4.50
CA LYS A 322 2.35 13.12 3.73
C LYS A 322 1.17 13.59 4.58
N HIS A 323 0.76 12.79 5.57
CA HIS A 323 -0.53 12.98 6.24
C HIS A 323 -0.43 13.29 7.72
N PHE A 324 0.71 13.02 8.34
CA PHE A 324 0.89 13.18 9.77
C PHE A 324 1.94 14.23 10.12
N ASN A 325 2.50 14.99 9.16
CA ASN A 325 3.52 16.01 9.43
C ASN A 325 3.13 17.44 8.98
N SER A 326 1.84 17.73 8.84
CA SER A 326 1.28 19.05 8.47
C SER A 326 1.92 19.71 7.24
N GLY A 327 2.40 18.92 6.29
CA GLY A 327 3.07 19.42 5.08
C GLY A 327 4.45 20.04 5.30
N ILE A 328 5.02 19.92 6.50
CA ILE A 328 6.38 20.38 6.81
C ILE A 328 7.37 19.47 6.08
N SER A 329 8.21 20.08 5.24
CA SER A 329 9.30 19.38 4.55
C SER A 329 10.31 18.85 5.56
N ILE A 330 10.65 17.56 5.45
CA ILE A 330 11.61 16.90 6.32
C ILE A 330 13.04 17.22 5.87
N ASP A 331 13.88 17.65 6.81
CA ASP A 331 15.32 17.76 6.66
C ASP A 331 15.95 16.36 6.87
N MET A 332 16.28 15.72 5.74
CA MET A 332 16.84 14.36 5.74
C MET A 332 18.27 14.29 6.27
N ASP A 333 19.01 15.42 6.28
CA ASP A 333 20.36 15.46 6.83
C ASP A 333 20.35 15.49 8.36
N GLN A 334 19.30 16.08 8.95
CA GLN A 334 19.10 16.08 10.40
C GLN A 334 18.29 14.87 10.89
N SER A 335 17.50 14.24 10.02
CA SER A 335 16.64 13.11 10.38
C SER A 335 17.36 11.76 10.30
N PHE A 336 16.94 10.82 11.14
CA PHE A 336 17.58 9.51 11.23
C PHE A 336 16.61 8.40 11.65
N TYR A 337 17.02 7.16 11.41
CA TYR A 337 16.35 5.94 11.86
C TYR A 337 17.26 5.10 12.74
N VAL A 338 16.74 4.58 13.86
CA VAL A 338 17.46 3.64 14.73
C VAL A 338 16.73 2.31 14.81
N GLY A 339 17.41 1.20 14.52
CA GLY A 339 16.79 -0.13 14.55
C GLY A 339 17.80 -1.26 14.64
N ASP A 340 17.41 -2.39 15.22
CA ASP A 340 18.29 -3.55 15.48
C ASP A 340 18.47 -4.45 14.24
N ALA A 341 17.51 -4.44 13.30
CA ALA A 341 17.55 -5.25 12.09
C ALA A 341 18.51 -4.65 11.05
N ALA A 342 19.81 -4.73 11.31
CA ALA A 342 20.87 -4.11 10.52
C ALA A 342 21.61 -5.08 9.58
N GLY A 343 21.21 -6.35 9.53
CA GLY A 343 21.85 -7.36 8.67
C GLY A 343 23.21 -7.85 9.15
N ARG A 344 23.53 -7.66 10.44
CA ARG A 344 24.73 -8.20 11.08
C ARG A 344 24.60 -9.73 11.27
N PRO A 345 25.70 -10.48 11.49
CA PRO A 345 25.66 -11.95 11.58
C PRO A 345 24.65 -12.56 12.56
N ASN A 346 24.26 -11.82 13.61
CA ASN A 346 23.29 -12.27 14.62
C ASN A 346 21.93 -11.55 14.53
N ASP A 347 21.74 -10.66 13.56
CA ASP A 347 20.47 -9.97 13.38
C ASP A 347 19.46 -10.92 12.72
N HIS A 348 18.20 -10.82 13.14
CA HIS A 348 17.13 -11.64 12.59
C HIS A 348 16.77 -11.25 11.13
N SER A 349 17.08 -10.01 10.72
CA SER A 349 16.87 -9.48 9.37
C SER A 349 17.70 -8.21 9.15
N ASP A 350 17.60 -7.62 7.95
CA ASP A 350 18.16 -6.31 7.60
C ASP A 350 17.09 -5.26 7.27
N ALA A 351 15.87 -5.46 7.81
CA ALA A 351 14.69 -4.69 7.46
C ALA A 351 14.80 -3.21 7.83
N ASP A 352 15.44 -2.90 8.96
CA ASP A 352 15.57 -1.53 9.48
C ASP A 352 16.60 -0.73 8.68
N LEU A 353 17.75 -1.35 8.39
CA LEU A 353 18.78 -0.75 7.54
C LEU A 353 18.22 -0.44 6.15
N LYS A 354 17.51 -1.39 5.55
CA LYS A 354 16.89 -1.20 4.23
C LYS A 354 15.74 -0.18 4.27
N PHE A 355 14.95 -0.13 5.34
CA PHE A 355 13.92 0.88 5.55
C PHE A 355 14.51 2.30 5.63
N ALA A 356 15.60 2.48 6.38
CA ALA A 356 16.30 3.76 6.43
C ALA A 356 16.84 4.14 5.05
N LYS A 357 17.49 3.19 4.36
CA LYS A 357 18.08 3.41 3.03
C LYS A 357 17.05 3.82 1.97
N VAL A 358 15.90 3.13 1.89
CA VAL A 358 14.88 3.44 0.88
C VAL A 358 14.22 4.81 1.10
N ASN A 359 14.17 5.27 2.35
CA ASN A 359 13.64 6.60 2.69
C ASN A 359 14.73 7.68 2.72
N GLY A 360 16.00 7.34 2.49
CA GLY A 360 17.12 8.30 2.51
C GLY A 360 17.51 8.80 3.90
N LEU A 361 17.23 8.04 4.96
CA LEU A 361 17.57 8.38 6.34
C LEU A 361 18.98 7.92 6.72
N LYS A 362 19.65 8.71 7.56
CA LYS A 362 20.81 8.21 8.32
C LYS A 362 20.37 7.06 9.22
N PHE A 363 21.18 6.01 9.30
CA PHE A 363 20.87 4.82 10.08
C PHE A 363 21.84 4.64 11.23
N HIS A 364 21.31 4.30 12.40
CA HIS A 364 22.09 3.92 13.58
C HIS A 364 21.59 2.59 14.13
N VAL A 365 22.50 1.79 14.70
CA VAL A 365 22.10 0.63 15.51
C VAL A 365 21.87 1.06 16.97
N PRO A 366 21.02 0.36 17.73
CA PRO A 366 20.63 0.79 19.07
C PRO A 366 21.80 0.78 20.05
N GLU A 367 22.74 -0.17 19.91
CA GLU A 367 23.91 -0.28 20.77
C GLU A 367 24.81 0.96 20.66
N ASP A 368 25.05 1.45 19.45
CA ASP A 368 25.87 2.64 19.22
C ASP A 368 25.13 3.91 19.65
N TYR A 369 23.82 3.97 19.39
CA TYR A 369 23.03 5.16 19.64
C TYR A 369 22.65 5.34 21.12
N PHE A 370 22.30 4.27 21.81
CA PHE A 370 21.84 4.29 23.21
C PHE A 370 22.82 3.65 24.19
N GLY A 371 23.73 2.78 23.76
CA GLY A 371 24.66 2.08 24.66
C GLY A 371 25.73 2.96 25.30
N VAL A 372 25.82 4.23 24.91
CA VAL A 372 26.69 5.27 25.50
C VAL A 372 26.00 5.98 26.64
#